data_AF-A0A951I2W2-F1
#
_entry.id   AF-A0A951I2W2-F1
#
_cell.length_a   1.000
_cell.length_b   1.000
_cell.length_c   1.000
_cell.angle_alpha   90.00
_cell.angle_beta   90.00
_cell.angle_gamma   90.00
#
_symmetry.space_group_name_H-M   'P 1'
#
loop_
_entity.id
_entity.type
_entity.pdbx_description
1 polymer ?
#
loop_
_entity_poly.entity_id
_entity_poly.type
_entity_poly.pdbx_seq_one_letter_code
_entity_poly.pdbx_strand_id
1 'polypeptide(L)'
;MRFPRFIPHETLKMALDSVRSHKFRSFLTVLGIVIGVMTAIVIASILTGLRQNIVAMIEEYGTNNIYAFHLSTGFGPEDRSERTRKPLTIGDAEAIKASCPSVEDVAHVAPNV
;
A
#
# COMPACT_ATOMS: atom_id res chain seq x y z
N MET A 1 -49.84 10.43 2.74
CA MET A 1 -48.64 9.67 3.18
C MET A 1 -48.57 9.72 4.71
N ARG A 2 -48.98 8.66 5.42
CA ARG A 2 -48.93 8.60 6.88
C ARG A 2 -47.88 7.56 7.28
N PHE A 3 -46.69 8.04 7.63
CA PHE A 3 -45.67 7.20 8.28
C PHE A 3 -46.25 6.63 9.58
N PRO A 4 -46.32 5.30 9.74
CA PRO A 4 -46.82 4.74 10.98
C PRO A 4 -45.79 4.98 12.08
N ARG A 5 -46.34 5.57 13.14
CA ARG A 5 -45.72 6.03 14.38
C ARG A 5 -45.15 4.84 15.16
N PHE A 6 -43.90 4.96 15.57
CA PHE A 6 -43.25 4.39 16.76
C PHE A 6 -43.40 2.87 16.99
N ILE A 7 -42.27 2.17 17.01
CA ILE A 7 -42.14 0.80 17.51
C ILE A 7 -42.78 0.76 18.92
N PRO A 8 -43.92 0.08 19.12
CA PRO A 8 -44.46 -0.08 20.46
C PRO A 8 -43.51 -0.97 21.25
N HIS A 9 -43.26 -0.61 22.51
CA HIS A 9 -42.42 -1.39 23.42
C HIS A 9 -42.88 -2.86 23.54
N GLU A 10 -44.16 -3.10 23.25
CA GLU A 10 -44.79 -4.41 23.19
C GLU A 10 -44.32 -5.25 21.99
N THR A 11 -44.09 -4.66 20.82
CA THR A 11 -43.51 -5.36 19.66
C THR A 11 -42.06 -5.75 19.91
N LEU A 12 -41.28 -4.90 20.57
CA LEU A 12 -39.91 -5.23 20.97
C LEU A 12 -39.90 -6.37 22.00
N LYS A 13 -40.84 -6.36 22.96
CA LYS A 13 -41.01 -7.42 23.94
C LYS A 13 -41.39 -8.75 23.30
N MET A 14 -42.36 -8.76 22.38
CA MET A 14 -42.76 -9.96 21.63
C MET A 14 -41.62 -10.54 20.78
N ALA A 15 -40.81 -9.68 20.15
CA ALA A 15 -39.66 -10.11 19.37
C ALA A 15 -38.57 -10.75 20.27
N LEU A 16 -38.27 -10.13 21.42
CA LEU A 16 -37.31 -10.66 22.39
C LEU A 16 -37.76 -12.00 23.00
N ASP A 17 -39.06 -12.14 23.29
CA ASP A 17 -39.62 -13.40 23.79
C ASP A 17 -39.53 -14.51 22.73
N SER A 18 -39.75 -14.19 21.46
CA SER A 18 -39.61 -15.14 20.35
C SER A 18 -38.16 -15.58 20.11
N VAL A 19 -37.19 -14.69 20.31
CA VAL A 19 -35.75 -15.04 20.27
C VAL A 19 -35.38 -15.93 21.47
N ARG A 20 -35.93 -15.65 22.65
CA ARG A 20 -35.70 -16.45 23.87
C ARG A 20 -36.40 -17.82 23.85
N SER A 21 -37.51 -17.98 23.14
CA SER A 21 -38.20 -19.27 23.01
C SER A 21 -37.40 -20.26 22.13
N HIS A 22 -36.65 -19.75 21.15
CA HIS A 22 -35.84 -20.54 20.22
C HIS A 22 -34.33 -20.33 20.38
N LYS A 23 -33.84 -20.48 21.62
CA LYS A 23 -32.43 -20.20 22.00
C LYS A 23 -31.39 -20.83 21.08
N PHE A 24 -31.57 -22.10 20.68
CA PHE A 24 -30.58 -22.80 19.84
C PHE A 24 -30.50 -22.23 18.42
N ARG A 25 -31.65 -22.00 17.78
CA ARG A 25 -31.72 -21.42 16.43
C ARG A 25 -31.18 -19.99 16.43
N SER A 26 -31.62 -19.16 17.38
CA SER A 26 -31.17 -17.77 17.49
C SER A 26 -29.68 -17.67 17.82
N PHE A 27 -29.16 -18.55 18.67
CA PHE A 27 -27.73 -18.61 18.99
C PHE A 27 -26.89 -18.92 17.74
N LEU A 28 -27.25 -19.97 16.99
CA LEU A 28 -26.51 -20.35 15.78
C LEU A 28 -26.52 -19.26 14.71
N THR A 29 -27.64 -18.53 14.55
CA THR A 29 -27.71 -17.41 13.59
C THR A 29 -26.81 -16.25 13.99
N VAL A 30 -26.78 -15.89 15.28
CA VAL A 30 -25.93 -14.80 15.77
C VAL A 30 -24.46 -15.21 15.69
N LEU A 31 -24.13 -16.45 16.07
CA LEU A 31 -22.78 -16.98 15.99
C LEU A 31 -22.25 -16.97 14.55
N GLY A 32 -23.07 -17.37 13.58
CA GLY A 32 -22.70 -17.33 12.17
C GLY A 32 -22.39 -15.91 11.67
N ILE A 33 -23.23 -14.93 12.02
CA ILE A 33 -23.00 -13.53 11.65
C ILE A 33 -21.72 -12.99 12.31
N VAL A 34 -21.50 -13.29 13.60
CA VAL A 34 -20.30 -12.84 14.32
C VAL A 34 -19.03 -13.41 13.68
N ILE A 35 -18.98 -14.73 13.44
CA ILE A 35 -17.81 -15.35 12.81
C ILE A 35 -17.59 -14.78 11.40
N GLY A 36 -18.65 -14.60 10.61
CA GLY A 36 -18.56 -14.05 9.26
C GLY A 36 -18.05 -12.62 9.21
N VAL A 37 -18.52 -11.75 10.10
CA VAL A 37 -18.05 -10.36 10.17
C VAL A 37 -16.62 -10.30 10.70
N MET A 38 -16.28 -11.11 11.71
CA MET A 38 -14.93 -11.15 12.27
C MET A 38 -13.89 -11.60 11.24
N THR A 39 -14.17 -12.65 10.46
CA THR A 39 -13.24 -13.10 9.41
C THR A 39 -13.07 -12.05 8.32
N ALA A 40 -14.14 -11.38 7.90
CA ALA A 40 -14.07 -10.30 6.92
C ALA A 40 -13.20 -9.14 7.40
N ILE A 41 -13.35 -8.71 8.68
CA ILE A 41 -12.54 -7.64 9.26
C ILE A 41 -11.06 -8.04 9.34
N VAL A 42 -10.77 -9.27 9.80
CA VAL A 42 -9.39 -9.78 9.90
C VAL A 42 -8.70 -9.79 8.53
N ILE A 43 -9.36 -10.35 7.51
CA ILE A 43 -8.80 -10.43 6.16
C ILE A 43 -8.60 -9.02 5.58
N ALA A 44 -9.57 -8.12 5.76
CA ALA A 44 -9.46 -6.74 5.27
C ALA A 44 -8.30 -5.97 5.93
N SER A 45 -8.10 -6.17 7.24
CA SER A 45 -7.00 -5.58 7.98
C SER A 45 -5.64 -6.10 7.49
N ILE A 46 -5.52 -7.42 7.33
CA ILE A 46 -4.28 -8.05 6.84
C ILE A 46 -3.96 -7.57 5.43
N LEU A 47 -4.95 -7.57 4.52
CA LEU A 47 -4.74 -7.17 3.13
C LEU A 47 -4.28 -5.70 3.03
N THR A 48 -4.90 -4.82 3.81
CA THR A 48 -4.53 -3.40 3.82
C THR A 48 -3.14 -3.19 4.42
N GLY A 49 -2.84 -3.85 5.54
CA GLY A 49 -1.53 -3.77 6.18
C GLY A 49 -0.40 -4.31 5.29
N LEU A 50 -0.61 -5.46 4.65
CA LEU A 50 0.36 -6.05 3.72
C LEU A 50 0.61 -5.15 2.51
N ARG A 51 -0.44 -4.56 1.92
CA ARG A 51 -0.26 -3.61 0.82
C ARG A 51 0.63 -2.44 1.22
N GLN A 52 0.37 -1.84 2.37
CA GLN A 52 1.18 -0.73 2.87
C GLN A 52 2.64 -1.14 3.11
N ASN A 53 2.85 -2.33 3.68
CA ASN A 53 4.19 -2.86 3.95
C ASN A 53 4.97 -3.14 2.65
N ILE A 54 4.32 -3.76 1.66
CA ILE A 54 4.90 -4.03 0.35
C ILE A 54 5.24 -2.72 -0.37
N VAL A 55 4.33 -1.74 -0.36
CA VAL A 55 4.58 -0.44 -0.98
C VAL A 55 5.75 0.27 -0.29
N ALA A 56 5.78 0.32 1.05
CA ALA A 56 6.89 0.93 1.79
C ALA A 56 8.23 0.24 1.51
N MET A 57 8.23 -1.09 1.45
CA MET A 57 9.41 -1.87 1.10
C MET A 57 9.90 -1.53 -0.32
N ILE A 58 8.99 -1.47 -1.30
CA ILE A 58 9.29 -1.12 -2.70
C ILE A 58 9.76 0.35 -2.85
N GLU A 59 9.19 1.26 -2.07
CA GLU A 59 9.63 2.66 -2.01
C GLU A 59 11.05 2.77 -1.44
N GLU A 60 11.35 2.02 -0.36
CA GLU A 60 12.69 1.95 0.24
C GLU A 60 13.73 1.34 -0.71
N TYR A 61 13.33 0.37 -1.53
CA TYR A 61 14.19 -0.17 -2.61
C TYR A 61 14.44 0.83 -3.76
N GLY A 62 13.87 2.03 -3.71
CA GLY A 62 14.24 3.12 -4.62
C GLY A 62 13.56 2.99 -5.99
N THR A 63 12.24 2.79 -6.00
CA THR A 63 11.45 2.80 -7.25
C THR A 63 11.54 4.14 -8.00
N ASN A 64 12.02 5.21 -7.33
CA ASN A 64 12.27 6.52 -7.92
C ASN A 64 13.76 6.91 -8.03
N ASN A 65 14.68 5.93 -8.04
CA ASN A 65 16.12 6.21 -8.21
C ASN A 65 16.59 5.90 -9.63
N ILE A 66 17.28 6.87 -10.24
CA ILE A 66 17.96 6.70 -11.53
C ILE A 66 19.47 6.70 -11.28
N TYR A 67 20.14 5.64 -11.69
CA TYR A 67 21.60 5.56 -11.66
C TYR A 67 22.17 5.95 -13.02
N ALA A 68 23.03 6.97 -13.04
CA ALA A 68 23.72 7.43 -14.23
C ALA A 68 25.22 7.15 -14.12
N PHE A 69 25.76 6.44 -15.11
CA PHE A 69 27.19 6.10 -15.19
C PHE A 69 27.74 6.51 -16.56
N HIS A 70 29.02 6.92 -16.59
CA HIS A 70 29.69 7.27 -17.84
C HIS A 70 30.14 6.03 -18.64
N LEU A 71 30.31 4.89 -17.97
CA LEU A 71 30.52 3.56 -18.57
C LEU A 71 29.23 2.76 -18.51
N SER A 72 28.94 1.98 -19.56
CA SER A 72 27.88 0.98 -19.55
C SER A 72 28.16 -0.06 -18.45
N THR A 73 27.23 -0.20 -17.50
CA THR A 73 27.32 -1.17 -16.38
C THR A 73 26.63 -2.50 -16.72
N GLY A 74 26.67 -2.93 -17.99
CA GLY A 74 25.93 -4.09 -18.50
C GLY A 74 26.80 -5.14 -19.20
N PHE A 75 26.24 -6.34 -19.40
CA PHE A 75 26.85 -7.40 -20.22
C PHE A 75 26.61 -7.10 -21.70
N GLY A 76 27.47 -6.28 -22.31
CA GLY A 76 27.43 -5.95 -23.74
C GLY A 76 28.84 -5.68 -24.29
N PRO A 77 29.01 -5.61 -25.62
CA PRO A 77 30.31 -5.29 -26.21
C PRO A 77 30.78 -3.92 -25.71
N GLU A 78 31.96 -3.85 -25.13
CA GLU A 78 32.58 -2.58 -24.74
C GLU A 78 32.82 -1.74 -26.00
N ASP A 79 32.03 -0.67 -26.17
CA ASP A 79 32.27 0.26 -27.26
C ASP A 79 33.44 1.19 -26.90
N ARG A 80 34.42 1.29 -27.81
CA ARG A 80 35.64 2.07 -27.64
C ARG A 80 35.34 3.57 -27.45
N SER A 81 34.17 4.02 -27.91
CA SER A 81 33.66 5.37 -27.72
C SER A 81 33.36 5.70 -26.24
N GLU A 82 32.99 4.71 -25.42
CA GLU A 82 32.62 4.92 -24.02
C GLU A 82 33.83 5.32 -23.17
N ARG A 83 35.02 4.80 -23.50
CA ARG A 83 36.28 5.15 -22.81
C ARG A 83 36.72 6.60 -23.03
N THR A 84 36.16 7.28 -24.03
CA THR A 84 36.47 8.68 -24.36
C THR A 84 35.42 9.64 -23.78
N ARG A 85 34.34 9.12 -23.17
CA ARG A 85 33.34 9.95 -22.50
C ARG A 85 33.95 10.58 -21.24
N LYS A 86 33.69 11.86 -21.03
CA LYS A 86 34.13 12.57 -19.83
C LYS A 86 33.50 11.94 -18.59
N PRO A 87 34.25 11.81 -17.48
CA PRO A 87 33.67 11.37 -16.22
C PRO A 87 32.60 12.36 -15.75
N LEU A 88 31.56 11.85 -15.09
CA LEU A 88 30.54 12.68 -14.48
C LEU A 88 31.17 13.51 -13.36
N THR A 89 30.88 14.81 -13.34
CA THR A 89 31.40 15.74 -12.34
C THR A 89 30.29 16.18 -11.39
N ILE A 90 30.67 16.75 -10.24
CA ILE A 90 29.73 17.33 -9.28
C ILE A 90 28.91 18.46 -9.92
N GLY A 91 29.51 19.20 -10.86
CA GLY A 91 28.81 20.24 -11.62
C GLY A 91 27.67 19.71 -12.50
N ASP A 92 27.80 18.48 -13.01
CA ASP A 92 26.73 17.84 -13.78
C ASP A 92 25.53 17.48 -12.87
N ALA A 93 25.79 17.05 -11.63
CA ALA A 93 24.74 16.77 -10.65
C ALA A 93 23.95 18.04 -10.29
N GLU A 94 24.66 19.16 -10.07
CA GLU A 94 24.03 20.45 -9.75
C GLU A 94 23.25 21.01 -10.96
N ALA A 95 23.78 20.85 -12.17
CA ALA A 95 23.09 21.21 -13.40
C ALA A 95 21.79 20.40 -13.61
N ILE A 96 21.79 19.11 -13.28
CA ILE A 96 20.60 18.25 -13.31
C ILE A 96 19.56 18.74 -12.30
N LYS A 97 19.97 19.04 -11.05
CA LYS A 97 19.06 19.56 -10.01
C LYS A 97 18.44 20.89 -10.41
N ALA A 98 19.20 21.76 -11.07
CA ALA A 98 18.72 23.07 -11.49
C ALA A 98 17.81 23.01 -12.73
N SER A 99 18.06 22.07 -13.65
CA SER A 99 17.37 22.00 -14.95
C SER A 99 16.15 21.08 -14.95
N CYS A 100 16.08 20.13 -14.02
CA CYS A 100 15.03 19.11 -13.99
C CYS A 100 14.17 19.25 -12.70
N PRO A 101 12.98 19.86 -12.78
CA PRO A 101 12.10 20.02 -11.61
C PRO A 101 11.52 18.69 -11.09
N SER A 102 11.59 17.62 -11.87
CA SER A 102 11.17 16.27 -11.46
C SER A 102 12.18 15.54 -10.59
N VAL A 103 13.41 16.06 -10.48
CA VAL A 103 14.48 15.47 -9.66
C VAL A 103 14.46 16.15 -8.30
N GLU A 104 14.04 15.43 -7.27
CA GLU A 104 13.95 15.95 -5.91
C GLU A 104 15.34 16.09 -5.27
N ASP A 105 16.20 15.08 -5.47
CA ASP A 105 17.56 15.12 -4.97
C ASP A 105 18.56 14.37 -5.86
N VAL A 106 19.84 14.69 -5.68
CA VAL A 106 20.96 14.08 -6.40
C VAL A 106 22.07 13.73 -5.42
N ALA A 107 22.50 12.48 -5.44
CA ALA A 107 23.62 12.00 -4.65
C ALA A 107 24.79 11.63 -5.57
N HIS A 108 25.99 12.13 -5.25
CA HIS A 108 27.20 11.69 -5.92
C HIS A 108 27.75 10.46 -5.20
N VAL A 109 27.60 9.28 -5.80
CA VAL A 109 28.24 8.05 -5.31
C VAL A 109 29.66 8.01 -5.87
N ALA A 110 30.65 8.29 -5.03
CA ALA A 110 32.04 8.01 -5.38
C ALA A 110 32.20 6.50 -5.53
N PRO A 111 32.77 6.00 -6.64
CA PRO A 111 33.13 4.59 -6.74
C PRO A 111 34.35 4.38 -5.85
N ASN A 112 34.14 4.18 -4.55
CA ASN A 112 35.14 3.58 -3.67
C ASN A 112 34.94 2.07 -3.69
N VAL A 113 35.27 1.48 -4.84
CA VAL A 113 35.59 0.06 -5.00
C VAL A 113 36.70 -0.07 -6.03
#